data_AF-A0A941YM15-F1
#
_entry.id   AF-A0A941YM15-F1
#
_cell.length_a   1.000
_cell.length_b   1.000
_cell.length_c   1.000
_cell.angle_alpha   90.00
_cell.angle_beta   90.00
_cell.angle_gamma   90.00
#
_symmetry.space_group_name_H-M   'P 1'
#
loop_
_entity.id
_entity.type
_entity.pdbx_description
1 polymer ?
#
loop_
_entity_poly.entity_id
_entity_poly.type
_entity_poly.pdbx_seq_one_letter_code
_entity_poly.pdbx_strand_id
1 'polypeptide(L)'
;MNGPFDDYLSALSQPLVGVLPGPLVRRIEDEAQSHLEAIQESLEFGGMPSDEAVRVAMTTFGDPGVVAKQHLAVYLAGSRRGTWLARLGWRNASTFVAVGQASFLALALVTLRVVWPSESPISAGVGRAVLHMKAPFSFTLADGHPTSVALLALMALAPFLIGAVVGRLSPYDAASTIMVCCLGASAVTTLVGFQTWPNPEPLILALTQAVYWGPCGAIVAHLVSRLHWRRSSASHRLKEPDSKPVPTSPA
;
A
#
# COMPACT_ATOMS: atom_id res chain seq x y z
N MET A 1 -12.97 37.79 -0.19
CA MET A 1 -11.71 37.95 -0.95
C MET A 1 -10.87 36.76 -0.57
N ASN A 2 -10.49 35.93 -1.54
CA ASN A 2 -9.60 34.82 -1.25
C ASN A 2 -8.20 35.38 -1.01
N GLY A 3 -7.55 34.94 0.05
CA GLY A 3 -6.16 35.28 0.36
C GLY A 3 -5.21 34.70 -0.70
N PRO A 4 -3.97 35.24 -0.78
CA PRO A 4 -2.99 34.80 -1.78
C PRO A 4 -2.57 33.33 -1.63
N PHE A 5 -2.78 32.74 -0.45
CA PHE A 5 -2.43 31.35 -0.15
C PHE A 5 -3.62 30.38 -0.13
N ASP A 6 -4.85 30.84 -0.34
CA ASP A 6 -6.07 30.04 -0.14
C ASP A 6 -6.07 28.77 -1.00
N ASP A 7 -5.65 28.88 -2.26
CA ASP A 7 -5.57 27.73 -3.18
C ASP A 7 -4.55 26.69 -2.70
N TYR A 8 -3.44 27.15 -2.11
CA TYR A 8 -2.42 26.27 -1.55
C TYR A 8 -2.92 25.55 -0.29
N LEU A 9 -3.53 26.29 0.63
CA LEU A 9 -4.06 25.75 1.88
C LEU A 9 -5.22 24.78 1.60
N SER A 10 -6.07 25.09 0.63
CA SER A 10 -7.12 24.17 0.15
C SER A 10 -6.52 22.89 -0.44
N ALA A 11 -5.45 22.99 -1.23
CA ALA A 11 -4.76 21.82 -1.76
C ALA A 11 -4.07 20.99 -0.65
N LEU A 12 -3.55 21.64 0.39
CA LEU A 12 -2.94 21.02 1.57
C LEU A 12 -4.00 20.27 2.40
N SER A 13 -5.19 20.83 2.57
CA SER A 13 -6.22 20.25 3.44
C SER A 13 -7.07 19.17 2.79
N GLN A 14 -7.27 19.20 1.46
CA GLN A 14 -7.98 18.14 0.72
C GLN A 14 -7.59 16.70 1.10
N PRO A 15 -6.29 16.31 1.16
CA PRO A 15 -5.90 14.97 1.58
C PRO A 15 -6.09 14.69 3.09
N LEU A 16 -6.25 15.72 3.93
CA LEU A 16 -6.40 15.62 5.38
C LEU A 16 -7.88 15.51 5.81
N VAL A 17 -8.77 16.16 5.06
CA VAL A 17 -10.22 16.14 5.31
C VAL A 17 -10.77 14.72 5.19
N GLY A 18 -11.48 14.27 6.23
CA GLY A 18 -11.99 12.90 6.35
C GLY A 18 -11.02 11.91 6.98
N VAL A 19 -9.78 12.33 7.27
CA VAL A 19 -8.75 11.50 7.93
C VAL A 19 -8.43 12.03 9.32
N LEU A 20 -8.21 13.33 9.40
CA LEU A 20 -7.92 14.04 10.64
C LEU A 20 -9.20 14.69 11.20
N PRO A 21 -9.30 14.84 12.53
CA PRO A 21 -10.37 15.65 13.12
C PRO A 21 -10.36 17.07 12.57
N GLY A 22 -11.52 17.64 12.28
CA GLY A 22 -11.64 19.00 11.71
C GLY A 22 -10.85 20.09 12.45
N PRO A 23 -10.84 20.14 13.80
CA PRO A 23 -10.02 21.12 14.53
C PRO A 23 -8.52 20.98 14.30
N LEU A 24 -8.04 19.74 14.04
CA LEU A 24 -6.64 19.49 13.76
C LEU A 24 -6.28 19.91 12.34
N VAL A 25 -7.17 19.69 11.37
CA VAL A 25 -6.99 20.17 9.99
C VAL A 25 -6.86 21.69 9.98
N ARG A 26 -7.78 22.40 10.66
CA ARG A 26 -7.70 23.86 10.79
C ARG A 26 -6.40 24.33 11.42
N ARG A 27 -5.96 23.67 12.50
CA ARG A 27 -4.68 24.00 13.13
C ARG A 27 -3.49 23.84 12.18
N ILE A 28 -3.50 22.82 11.31
CA ILE A 28 -2.45 22.63 10.30
C ILE A 28 -2.54 23.72 9.22
N GLU A 29 -3.74 24.09 8.79
CA GLU A 29 -3.96 25.20 7.85
C GLU A 29 -3.43 26.52 8.45
N ASP A 30 -3.80 26.84 9.69
CA ASP A 30 -3.36 28.05 10.40
C ASP A 30 -1.83 28.09 10.57
N GLU A 31 -1.21 26.96 10.93
CA GLU A 31 0.25 26.84 11.08
C GLU A 31 0.97 26.99 9.73
N ALA A 32 0.45 26.37 8.68
CA ALA A 32 1.00 26.51 7.33
C ALA A 32 0.85 27.94 6.80
N GLN A 33 -0.29 28.57 7.05
CA GLN A 33 -0.54 29.96 6.68
C GLN A 33 0.47 30.89 7.36
N SER A 34 0.64 30.75 8.68
CA SER A 34 1.58 31.57 9.45
C SER A 34 3.02 31.41 8.95
N HIS A 35 3.45 30.20 8.58
CA HIS A 35 4.78 30.00 7.99
C HIS A 35 4.93 30.61 6.59
N LEU A 36 3.90 30.50 5.73
CA LEU A 36 3.92 31.10 4.40
C LEU A 36 4.01 32.62 4.48
N GLU A 37 3.21 33.23 5.36
CA GLU A 37 3.24 34.68 5.64
C GLU A 37 4.61 35.13 6.15
N ALA A 38 5.23 34.37 7.07
CA ALA A 38 6.57 34.68 7.57
C ALA A 38 7.65 34.60 6.47
N ILE A 39 7.56 33.63 5.57
CA ILE A 39 8.49 33.53 4.43
C ILE A 39 8.26 34.70 3.46
N GLN A 40 7.01 35.03 3.16
CA GLN A 40 6.66 36.16 2.31
C GLN A 40 7.21 37.47 2.87
N GLU A 41 6.95 37.77 4.15
CA GLU A 41 7.41 38.99 4.82
C GLU A 41 8.94 39.09 4.77
N SER A 42 9.65 37.98 5.01
CA SER A 42 11.11 37.94 4.91
C SER A 42 11.63 38.24 3.49
N LEU A 43 10.92 37.83 2.45
CA LEU A 43 11.28 38.07 1.06
C LEU A 43 10.98 39.51 0.64
N GLU A 44 9.83 40.05 1.05
CA GLU A 44 9.43 41.44 0.81
C GLU A 44 10.37 42.41 1.50
N PHE A 45 10.79 42.12 2.74
CA PHE A 45 11.81 42.90 3.44
C PHE A 45 13.17 42.91 2.70
N GLY A 46 13.46 41.83 1.97
CA GLY A 46 14.62 41.73 1.06
C GLY A 46 14.48 42.54 -0.24
N GLY A 47 13.38 43.26 -0.43
CA GLY A 47 13.08 44.06 -1.63
C GLY A 47 12.39 43.28 -2.75
N MET A 48 11.92 42.05 -2.50
CA MET A 48 11.18 41.28 -3.50
C MET A 48 9.75 41.83 -3.65
N PRO A 49 9.22 41.97 -4.88
CA PRO A 49 7.82 42.33 -5.10
C PRO A 49 6.87 41.28 -4.51
N SER A 50 5.74 41.73 -3.95
CA SER A 50 4.79 40.89 -3.21
C SER A 50 4.31 39.65 -4.00
N ASP A 51 3.92 39.83 -5.27
CA ASP A 51 3.45 38.72 -6.13
C ASP A 51 4.54 37.65 -6.34
N GLU A 52 5.79 38.06 -6.45
CA GLU A 52 6.92 37.13 -6.59
C GLU A 52 7.28 36.46 -5.26
N ALA A 53 7.20 37.21 -4.16
CA ALA A 53 7.42 36.71 -2.81
C ALA A 53 6.43 35.60 -2.44
N VAL A 54 5.14 35.76 -2.75
CA VAL A 54 4.10 34.73 -2.55
C VAL A 54 4.45 33.44 -3.30
N ARG A 55 4.81 33.56 -4.59
CA ARG A 55 5.17 32.39 -5.41
C ARG A 55 6.40 31.68 -4.86
N VAL A 56 7.43 32.43 -4.48
CA VAL A 56 8.66 31.87 -3.92
C VAL A 56 8.39 31.23 -2.55
N ALA A 57 7.56 31.85 -1.71
CA ALA A 57 7.14 31.30 -0.42
C ALA A 57 6.47 29.93 -0.58
N MET A 58 5.52 29.81 -1.50
CA MET A 58 4.85 28.53 -1.80
C MET A 58 5.84 27.47 -2.29
N THR A 59 6.77 27.82 -3.18
CA THR A 59 7.78 26.87 -3.67
C THR A 59 8.78 26.46 -2.59
N THR A 60 9.10 27.36 -1.66
CA THR A 60 10.05 27.12 -0.56
C THR A 60 9.43 26.23 0.51
N PHE A 61 8.13 26.44 0.81
CA PHE A 61 7.39 25.61 1.75
C PHE A 61 7.16 24.18 1.23
N GLY A 62 7.03 24.03 -0.10
CA GLY A 62 7.06 22.74 -0.80
C GLY A 62 5.72 22.33 -1.42
N ASP A 63 5.65 21.11 -1.96
CA ASP A 63 4.41 20.59 -2.55
C ASP A 63 3.36 20.31 -1.45
N PRO A 64 2.13 20.87 -1.55
CA PRO A 64 1.11 20.74 -0.51
C PRO A 64 0.72 19.27 -0.27
N GLY A 65 0.76 18.43 -1.31
CA GLY A 65 0.50 17.00 -1.19
C GLY A 65 1.58 16.26 -0.40
N VAL A 66 2.85 16.65 -0.53
CA VAL A 66 3.96 16.11 0.26
C VAL A 66 3.87 16.57 1.72
N VAL A 67 3.63 17.86 1.96
CA VAL A 67 3.50 18.44 3.31
C VAL A 67 2.33 17.78 4.06
N ALA A 68 1.17 17.64 3.40
CA ALA A 68 0.02 16.93 3.99
C ALA A 68 0.35 15.48 4.39
N LYS A 69 1.07 14.74 3.54
CA LYS A 69 1.51 13.37 3.85
C LYS A 69 2.45 13.33 5.05
N GLN A 70 3.33 14.32 5.21
CA GLN A 70 4.23 14.41 6.36
C GLN A 70 3.45 14.64 7.66
N HIS A 71 2.51 15.60 7.69
CA HIS A 71 1.64 15.80 8.85
C HIS A 71 0.81 14.57 9.17
N LEU A 72 0.27 13.89 8.15
CA LEU A 72 -0.46 12.65 8.33
C LEU A 72 0.43 11.54 8.90
N ALA A 73 1.65 11.39 8.40
CA ALA A 73 2.61 10.41 8.91
C ALA A 73 2.97 10.69 10.38
N VAL A 74 3.20 11.95 10.74
CA VAL A 74 3.48 12.37 12.12
C VAL A 74 2.28 12.12 13.03
N TYR A 75 1.06 12.45 12.61
CA TYR A 75 -0.14 12.19 13.40
C TYR A 75 -0.38 10.69 13.61
N LEU A 76 -0.24 9.90 12.56
CA LEU A 76 -0.37 8.44 12.63
C LEU A 76 0.73 7.82 13.51
N ALA A 77 1.95 8.35 13.47
CA ALA A 77 3.05 7.93 14.35
C ALA A 77 2.84 8.37 15.81
N GLY A 78 2.38 9.60 16.04
CA GLY A 78 2.16 10.21 17.36
C GLY A 78 0.98 9.62 18.12
N SER A 79 -0.04 9.13 17.42
CA SER A 79 -1.16 8.39 18.03
C SER A 79 -0.77 6.99 18.56
N ARG A 80 0.47 6.54 18.33
CA ARG A 80 0.93 5.18 18.67
C ARG A 80 2.25 5.18 19.44
N ARG A 81 2.21 5.66 20.69
CA ARG A 81 3.21 5.30 21.70
C ARG A 81 3.00 3.84 22.10
N GLY A 82 3.75 2.93 21.47
CA GLY A 82 3.79 1.52 21.83
C GLY A 82 4.90 0.76 21.10
N THR A 83 5.23 -0.42 21.62
CA THR A 83 6.23 -1.42 21.18
C THR A 83 6.30 -1.66 19.66
N TRP A 84 7.33 -2.34 19.15
CA TRP A 84 7.48 -2.66 17.72
C TRP A 84 6.20 -3.25 17.05
N LEU A 85 5.34 -3.95 17.82
CA LEU A 85 4.01 -4.39 17.38
C LEU A 85 3.00 -3.24 17.17
N ALA A 86 3.06 -2.16 17.94
CA ALA A 86 2.23 -0.96 17.73
C ALA A 86 2.69 -0.17 16.48
N ARG A 87 3.97 -0.26 16.11
CA ARG A 87 4.48 0.24 14.82
C ARG A 87 3.97 -0.56 13.62
N LEU A 88 3.81 -1.88 13.77
CA LEU A 88 3.06 -2.68 12.80
C LEU A 88 1.60 -2.21 12.73
N GLY A 89 0.96 -1.90 13.85
CA GLY A 89 -0.40 -1.41 13.84
C GLY A 89 -1.40 -2.48 13.35
N TRP A 90 -2.65 -2.36 13.78
CA TRP A 90 -3.67 -3.36 13.44
C TRP A 90 -3.80 -3.60 11.92
N ARG A 91 -3.63 -2.54 11.11
CA ARG A 91 -3.73 -2.61 9.64
C ARG A 91 -2.54 -3.30 8.96
N ASN A 92 -1.30 -3.08 9.41
CA ASN A 92 -0.17 -3.81 8.81
C ASN A 92 -0.12 -5.23 9.35
N ALA A 93 -0.55 -5.47 10.60
CA ALA A 93 -0.76 -6.81 11.12
C ALA A 93 -1.80 -7.59 10.30
N SER A 94 -2.98 -6.99 10.01
CA SER A 94 -3.99 -7.65 9.17
C SER A 94 -3.50 -7.87 7.74
N THR A 95 -2.73 -6.92 7.19
CA THR A 95 -2.12 -7.05 5.86
C THR A 95 -1.07 -8.15 5.83
N PHE A 96 -0.21 -8.21 6.84
CA PHE A 96 0.81 -9.25 6.99
C PHE A 96 0.16 -10.62 7.18
N VAL A 97 -0.91 -10.72 7.97
CA VAL A 97 -1.67 -11.97 8.12
C VAL A 97 -2.32 -12.38 6.80
N ALA A 98 -2.94 -11.46 6.05
CA ALA A 98 -3.56 -11.77 4.76
C ALA A 98 -2.54 -12.24 3.72
N VAL A 99 -1.42 -11.50 3.60
CA VAL A 99 -0.30 -11.85 2.71
C VAL A 99 0.32 -13.18 3.15
N GLY A 100 0.58 -13.33 4.44
CA GLY A 100 1.17 -14.53 5.05
C GLY A 100 0.29 -15.76 4.83
N GLN A 101 -1.02 -15.67 5.07
CA GLN A 101 -1.97 -16.76 4.82
C GLN A 101 -1.96 -17.20 3.36
N ALA A 102 -1.93 -16.24 2.42
CA ALA A 102 -1.86 -16.58 1.00
C ALA A 102 -0.52 -17.22 0.62
N SER A 103 0.59 -16.74 1.18
CA SER A 103 1.92 -17.32 0.97
C SER A 103 2.04 -18.72 1.59
N PHE A 104 1.47 -18.96 2.77
CA PHE A 104 1.41 -20.28 3.41
C PHE A 104 0.49 -21.23 2.65
N LEU A 105 -0.67 -20.76 2.17
CA LEU A 105 -1.56 -21.55 1.34
C LEU A 105 -0.86 -21.96 0.04
N ALA A 106 -0.15 -21.03 -0.61
CA ALA A 106 0.67 -21.32 -1.78
C ALA A 106 1.73 -22.40 -1.48
N LEU A 107 2.48 -22.23 -0.39
CA LEU A 107 3.48 -23.22 0.03
C LEU A 107 2.82 -24.58 0.29
N ALA A 108 1.73 -24.63 1.05
CA ALA A 108 1.00 -25.86 1.36
C ALA A 108 0.48 -26.56 0.11
N LEU A 109 0.01 -25.80 -0.89
CA LEU A 109 -0.46 -26.34 -2.16
C LEU A 109 0.67 -26.94 -3.00
N VAL A 110 1.84 -26.29 -3.02
CA VAL A 110 3.03 -26.85 -3.68
C VAL A 110 3.50 -28.10 -2.92
N THR A 111 3.55 -28.07 -1.58
CA THR A 111 3.89 -29.25 -0.76
C THR A 111 2.94 -30.40 -0.99
N LEU A 112 1.62 -30.14 -1.01
CA LEU A 112 0.63 -31.16 -1.30
C LEU A 112 0.88 -31.76 -2.68
N ARG A 113 1.25 -30.96 -3.68
CA ARG A 113 1.54 -31.48 -5.02
C ARG A 113 2.82 -32.32 -5.09
N VAL A 114 3.86 -31.93 -4.37
CA VAL A 114 5.13 -32.67 -4.27
C VAL A 114 4.94 -33.99 -3.53
N VAL A 115 4.16 -33.98 -2.45
CA VAL A 115 3.94 -35.15 -1.59
C VAL A 115 2.85 -36.08 -2.15
N TRP A 116 1.85 -35.57 -2.85
CA TRP A 116 0.76 -36.39 -3.39
C TRP A 116 1.27 -37.22 -4.58
N PRO A 117 1.40 -38.56 -4.41
CA PRO A 117 1.84 -39.41 -5.49
C PRO A 117 0.68 -39.53 -6.49
N SER A 118 0.79 -38.85 -7.63
CA SER A 118 -0.09 -39.15 -8.75
C SER A 118 0.31 -40.53 -9.28
N GLU A 119 -0.51 -41.55 -9.00
CA GLU A 119 -0.29 -42.93 -9.48
C GLU A 119 -0.37 -43.08 -11.01
N SER A 120 -0.67 -42.02 -11.76
CA SER A 120 -0.76 -42.08 -13.21
C SER A 120 0.63 -42.15 -13.85
N PRO A 121 1.01 -43.26 -14.51
CA PRO A 121 2.20 -43.32 -15.34
C PRO A 121 1.88 -42.62 -16.66
N ILE A 122 1.96 -41.30 -16.70
CA ILE A 122 1.89 -40.59 -17.98
C ILE A 122 3.29 -40.63 -18.58
N SER A 123 3.48 -41.62 -19.45
CA SER A 123 4.64 -41.81 -20.30
C SER A 123 4.89 -40.56 -21.15
N ALA A 124 5.87 -39.76 -20.76
CA ALA A 124 6.63 -38.94 -21.69
C ALA A 124 8.05 -39.49 -21.79
N GLY A 125 8.19 -40.79 -22.14
CA GLY A 125 9.43 -41.44 -22.66
C GLY A 125 10.74 -41.30 -21.88
N VAL A 126 10.76 -40.59 -20.76
CA VAL A 126 11.94 -40.25 -19.99
C VAL A 126 11.52 -40.42 -18.54
N GLY A 127 11.93 -41.53 -17.94
CA GLY A 127 11.59 -41.83 -16.55
C GLY A 127 11.98 -40.67 -15.64
N ARG A 128 11.15 -40.38 -14.61
CA ARG A 128 11.40 -39.34 -13.59
C ARG A 128 12.84 -39.38 -13.04
N ALA A 129 13.46 -40.56 -12.98
CA ALA A 129 14.86 -40.74 -12.60
C ALA A 129 15.88 -40.03 -13.53
N VAL A 130 15.60 -39.95 -14.84
CA VAL A 130 16.48 -39.29 -15.83
C VAL A 130 16.31 -37.76 -15.81
N LEU A 131 15.11 -37.28 -15.52
CA LEU A 131 14.83 -35.85 -15.32
C LEU A 131 15.51 -35.30 -14.05
N HIS A 132 15.48 -36.06 -12.95
CA HIS A 132 16.23 -35.74 -11.73
C HIS A 132 17.77 -35.82 -11.92
N MET A 133 18.26 -36.62 -12.88
CA MET A 133 19.69 -36.72 -13.16
C MET A 133 20.24 -35.59 -14.06
N LYS A 134 19.42 -34.96 -14.90
CA LYS A 134 19.89 -33.97 -15.90
C LYS A 134 19.45 -32.54 -15.66
N ALA A 135 18.44 -32.30 -14.83
CA ALA A 135 18.04 -30.95 -14.44
C ALA A 135 17.73 -30.93 -12.93
N PRO A 136 18.50 -30.20 -12.11
CA PRO A 136 18.16 -30.01 -10.69
C PRO A 136 16.86 -29.23 -10.48
N PHE A 137 16.21 -28.77 -11.56
CA PHE A 137 14.95 -28.05 -11.57
C PHE A 137 13.95 -28.79 -12.46
N SER A 138 13.37 -29.87 -11.96
CA SER A 138 12.18 -30.44 -12.59
C SER A 138 10.97 -29.63 -12.15
N PHE A 139 10.74 -28.47 -12.79
CA PHE A 139 9.37 -27.97 -12.86
C PHE A 139 8.59 -29.03 -13.64
N THR A 140 7.91 -29.93 -12.92
CA THR A 140 6.83 -30.71 -13.53
C THR A 140 5.77 -29.70 -13.92
N LEU A 141 5.94 -29.12 -15.13
CA LEU A 141 4.89 -28.42 -15.86
C LEU A 141 3.66 -29.27 -15.73
N ALA A 142 2.63 -28.67 -15.12
CA ALA A 142 1.37 -29.30 -14.77
C ALA A 142 1.09 -30.49 -15.69
N ASP A 143 1.26 -31.71 -15.17
CA ASP A 143 0.57 -32.87 -15.73
C ASP A 143 -0.85 -32.35 -15.95
N GLY A 144 -1.35 -32.29 -17.20
CA GLY A 144 -2.51 -31.47 -17.64
C GLY A 144 -3.82 -31.73 -16.89
N HIS A 145 -3.76 -32.53 -15.83
CA HIS A 145 -4.66 -32.62 -14.72
C HIS A 145 -5.20 -31.24 -14.29
N PRO A 146 -6.53 -31.09 -14.23
CA PRO A 146 -7.19 -29.81 -14.00
C PRO A 146 -6.84 -29.19 -12.65
N THR A 147 -6.49 -30.00 -11.64
CA THR A 147 -6.07 -29.48 -10.33
C THR A 147 -4.74 -28.73 -10.42
N SER A 148 -3.76 -29.23 -11.19
CA SER A 148 -2.48 -28.54 -11.38
C SER A 148 -2.67 -27.19 -12.07
N VAL A 149 -3.55 -27.14 -13.08
CA VAL A 149 -3.91 -25.90 -13.79
C VAL A 149 -4.62 -24.92 -12.85
N ALA A 150 -5.57 -25.40 -12.04
CA ALA A 150 -6.28 -24.57 -11.06
C ALA A 150 -5.33 -24.00 -10.00
N LEU A 151 -4.33 -24.75 -9.55
CA LEU A 151 -3.32 -24.29 -8.61
C LEU A 151 -2.43 -23.19 -9.20
N LEU A 152 -1.98 -23.36 -10.44
CA LEU A 152 -1.21 -22.34 -11.15
C LEU A 152 -2.04 -21.07 -11.38
N ALA A 153 -3.31 -21.22 -11.77
CA ALA A 153 -4.22 -20.09 -11.91
C ALA A 153 -4.44 -19.35 -10.58
N LEU A 154 -4.60 -20.09 -9.48
CA LEU A 154 -4.74 -19.50 -8.15
C LEU A 154 -3.48 -18.73 -7.74
N MET A 155 -2.29 -19.30 -7.97
CA MET A 155 -1.02 -18.64 -7.68
C MET A 155 -0.78 -17.38 -8.53
N ALA A 156 -1.27 -17.37 -9.77
CA ALA A 156 -1.23 -16.20 -10.64
C ALA A 156 -2.22 -15.11 -10.18
N LEU A 157 -3.42 -15.50 -9.73
CA LEU A 157 -4.48 -14.55 -9.33
C LEU A 157 -4.35 -14.03 -7.89
N ALA A 158 -3.73 -14.81 -7.01
CA ALA A 158 -3.55 -14.49 -5.59
C ALA A 158 -3.02 -13.06 -5.33
N PRO A 159 -1.92 -12.58 -5.96
CA PRO A 159 -1.40 -11.24 -5.67
C PRO A 159 -2.40 -10.13 -5.99
N PHE A 160 -3.24 -10.30 -7.01
CA PHE A 160 -4.28 -9.33 -7.36
C PHE A 160 -5.39 -9.30 -6.32
N LEU A 161 -5.84 -10.47 -5.86
CA LEU A 161 -6.89 -10.58 -4.84
C LEU A 161 -6.43 -9.99 -3.50
N ILE A 162 -5.20 -10.32 -3.08
CA ILE A 162 -4.59 -9.77 -1.86
C ILE A 162 -4.42 -8.26 -1.98
N GLY A 163 -3.90 -7.78 -3.11
CA GLY A 163 -3.76 -6.36 -3.40
C GLY A 163 -5.10 -5.63 -3.29
N ALA A 164 -6.17 -6.20 -3.82
CA ALA A 164 -7.50 -5.61 -3.74
C ALA A 164 -8.04 -5.57 -2.30
N VAL A 165 -7.84 -6.62 -1.50
CA VAL A 165 -8.24 -6.65 -0.09
C VAL A 165 -7.46 -5.60 0.70
N VAL A 166 -6.14 -5.58 0.56
CA VAL A 166 -5.26 -4.67 1.30
C VAL A 166 -5.50 -3.22 0.89
N GLY A 167 -5.73 -2.94 -0.39
CA GLY A 167 -6.08 -1.59 -0.87
C GLY A 167 -7.37 -1.04 -0.26
N ARG A 168 -8.31 -1.91 0.13
CA ARG A 168 -9.52 -1.52 0.89
C ARG A 168 -9.23 -1.30 2.37
N LEU A 169 -8.33 -2.09 2.95
CA LEU A 169 -8.01 -2.03 4.38
C LEU A 169 -7.04 -0.89 4.74
N SER A 170 -6.12 -0.56 3.84
CA SER A 170 -5.10 0.47 4.03
C SER A 170 -5.16 1.53 2.91
N PRO A 171 -6.00 2.58 3.06
CA PRO A 171 -6.13 3.62 2.05
C PRO A 171 -4.87 4.48 1.91
N TYR A 172 -4.03 4.54 2.95
CA TYR A 172 -2.79 5.31 2.97
C TYR A 172 -1.61 4.36 2.79
N ASP A 173 -0.82 4.62 1.76
CA ASP A 173 0.44 3.91 1.47
C ASP A 173 0.30 2.37 1.31
N ALA A 174 -0.79 1.95 0.66
CA ALA A 174 -1.12 0.54 0.43
C ALA A 174 -0.01 -0.23 -0.30
N ALA A 175 0.64 0.43 -1.27
CA ALA A 175 1.70 -0.15 -2.08
C ALA A 175 2.95 -0.48 -1.25
N SER A 176 3.44 0.48 -0.45
CA SER A 176 4.62 0.26 0.40
C SER A 176 4.33 -0.81 1.46
N THR A 177 3.12 -0.78 2.03
CA THR A 177 2.68 -1.74 3.04
C THR A 177 2.69 -3.17 2.50
N ILE A 178 2.19 -3.38 1.27
CA ILE A 178 2.25 -4.69 0.61
C ILE A 178 3.69 -5.11 0.35
N MET A 179 4.54 -4.23 -0.17
CA MET A 179 5.93 -4.58 -0.48
C MET A 179 6.66 -5.04 0.79
N VAL A 180 6.53 -4.31 1.90
CA VAL A 180 7.16 -4.66 3.17
C VAL A 180 6.58 -5.97 3.72
N CYS A 181 5.26 -6.15 3.72
CA CYS A 181 4.63 -7.37 4.20
C CYS A 181 4.97 -8.58 3.32
N CYS A 182 5.04 -8.39 2.01
CA CYS A 182 5.40 -9.43 1.05
C CYS A 182 6.85 -9.87 1.26
N LEU A 183 7.79 -8.94 1.44
CA LEU A 183 9.18 -9.28 1.75
C LEU A 183 9.30 -10.06 3.07
N GLY A 184 8.59 -9.63 4.12
CA GLY A 184 8.57 -10.33 5.40
C GLY A 184 7.96 -11.74 5.28
N ALA A 185 6.82 -11.86 4.60
CA ALA A 185 6.16 -13.13 4.36
C ALA A 185 7.04 -14.06 3.51
N SER A 186 7.70 -13.53 2.47
CA SER A 186 8.66 -14.27 1.65
C SER A 186 9.78 -14.84 2.51
N ALA A 187 10.45 -14.02 3.31
CA ALA A 187 11.52 -14.48 4.19
C ALA A 187 11.07 -15.61 5.12
N VAL A 188 9.88 -15.50 5.72
CA VAL A 188 9.32 -16.55 6.58
C VAL A 188 9.02 -17.82 5.77
N THR A 189 8.35 -17.72 4.62
CA THR A 189 8.04 -18.89 3.80
C THR A 189 9.27 -19.57 3.22
N THR A 190 10.32 -18.81 2.91
CA THR A 190 11.62 -19.36 2.48
C THR A 190 12.29 -20.13 3.62
N LEU A 191 12.29 -19.57 4.83
CA LEU A 191 12.86 -20.23 6.01
C LEU A 191 12.14 -21.56 6.30
N VAL A 192 10.79 -21.54 6.29
CA VAL A 192 9.98 -22.76 6.45
C VAL A 192 10.24 -23.74 5.30
N GLY A 193 10.28 -23.24 4.07
CA GLY A 193 10.53 -24.06 2.88
C GLY A 193 11.88 -24.78 2.93
N PHE A 194 12.94 -24.11 3.38
CA PHE A 194 14.27 -24.74 3.55
C PHE A 194 14.30 -25.79 4.67
N GLN A 195 13.45 -25.67 5.68
CA GLN A 195 13.31 -26.70 6.72
C GLN A 195 12.54 -27.92 6.20
N THR A 196 11.59 -27.71 5.28
CA THR A 196 10.74 -28.79 4.75
C THR A 196 11.34 -29.49 3.54
N TRP A 197 12.09 -28.80 2.70
CA TRP A 197 12.60 -29.33 1.42
C TRP A 197 14.12 -29.21 1.31
N PRO A 198 14.81 -30.27 0.84
CA PRO A 198 16.25 -30.23 0.58
C PRO A 198 16.64 -29.48 -0.71
N ASN A 199 15.65 -29.00 -1.48
CA ASN A 199 15.81 -28.47 -2.83
C ASN A 199 15.79 -26.92 -2.87
N PRO A 200 16.26 -26.29 -3.97
CA PRO A 200 16.23 -24.83 -4.16
C PRO A 200 14.83 -24.24 -4.44
N GLU A 201 13.78 -25.06 -4.47
CA GLU A 201 12.39 -24.66 -4.71
C GLU A 201 11.87 -23.53 -3.80
N PRO A 202 12.21 -23.45 -2.49
CA PRO A 202 11.82 -22.34 -1.63
C PRO A 202 12.39 -20.99 -2.09
N LEU A 203 13.56 -21.00 -2.73
CA LEU A 203 14.20 -19.80 -3.26
C LEU A 203 13.48 -19.30 -4.51
N ILE A 204 13.00 -20.22 -5.37
CA ILE A 204 12.19 -19.87 -6.54
C ILE A 204 10.84 -19.28 -6.11
N LEU A 205 10.21 -19.85 -5.08
CA LEU A 205 8.98 -19.30 -4.51
C LEU A 205 9.22 -17.90 -3.95
N ALA A 206 10.33 -17.68 -3.23
CA ALA A 206 10.73 -16.38 -2.70
C ALA A 206 10.92 -15.34 -3.81
N LEU A 207 11.64 -15.72 -4.87
CA LEU A 207 11.88 -14.87 -6.03
C LEU A 207 10.57 -14.54 -6.76
N THR A 208 9.69 -15.52 -6.92
CA THR A 208 8.36 -15.32 -7.52
C THR A 208 7.54 -14.34 -6.68
N GLN A 209 7.56 -14.47 -5.36
CA GLN A 209 6.87 -13.54 -4.49
C GLN A 209 7.48 -12.12 -4.55
N ALA A 210 8.81 -12.00 -4.57
CA ALA A 210 9.49 -10.71 -4.61
C ALA A 210 9.35 -9.98 -5.95
N VAL A 211 9.49 -10.70 -7.07
CA VAL A 211 9.52 -10.12 -8.43
C VAL A 211 8.12 -9.99 -9.02
N TYR A 212 7.20 -10.91 -8.69
CA TYR A 212 5.86 -10.93 -9.27
C TYR A 212 4.79 -10.55 -8.24
N TRP A 213 4.70 -11.25 -7.10
CA TRP A 213 3.58 -11.00 -6.16
C TRP A 213 3.60 -9.61 -5.55
N GLY A 214 4.76 -9.16 -5.07
CA GLY A 214 4.94 -7.85 -4.47
C GLY A 214 4.51 -6.72 -5.41
N PRO A 215 5.12 -6.61 -6.61
CA PRO A 215 4.79 -5.55 -7.57
C PRO A 215 3.33 -5.60 -8.03
N CYS A 216 2.82 -6.77 -8.43
CA CYS A 216 1.43 -6.90 -8.87
C CYS A 216 0.44 -6.55 -7.75
N GLY A 217 0.67 -7.05 -6.54
CA GLY A 217 -0.16 -6.74 -5.38
C GLY A 217 -0.13 -5.26 -5.03
N ALA A 218 1.05 -4.63 -5.04
CA ALA A 218 1.22 -3.21 -4.76
C ALA A 218 0.50 -2.31 -5.78
N ILE A 219 0.59 -2.64 -7.08
CA ILE A 219 -0.13 -1.92 -8.14
C ILE A 219 -1.64 -1.99 -7.91
N VAL A 220 -2.18 -3.19 -7.67
CA VAL A 220 -3.63 -3.36 -7.46
C VAL A 220 -4.08 -2.65 -6.19
N ALA A 221 -3.32 -2.73 -5.10
CA ALA A 221 -3.67 -2.06 -3.86
C ALA A 221 -3.67 -0.55 -3.99
N HIS A 222 -2.73 0.01 -4.74
CA HIS A 222 -2.70 1.43 -5.06
C HIS A 222 -3.90 1.88 -5.89
N LEU A 223 -4.30 1.08 -6.89
CA LEU A 223 -5.48 1.37 -7.70
C LEU A 223 -6.75 1.32 -6.85
N VAL A 224 -6.89 0.28 -6.02
CA VAL A 224 -8.08 0.08 -5.19
C VAL A 224 -8.16 1.12 -4.07
N SER A 225 -7.05 1.48 -3.43
CA SER A 225 -7.03 2.52 -2.41
C SER A 225 -7.43 3.89 -2.98
N ARG A 226 -6.92 4.24 -4.17
CA ARG A 226 -7.30 5.48 -4.88
C ARG A 226 -8.78 5.50 -5.24
N LEU A 227 -9.33 4.39 -5.74
CA LEU A 227 -10.75 4.29 -6.08
C LEU A 227 -11.63 4.40 -4.83
N HIS A 228 -11.24 3.75 -3.74
CA HIS A 228 -11.96 3.79 -2.48
C HIS A 228 -11.97 5.22 -1.91
N TRP A 229 -10.82 5.89 -1.91
CA TRP A 229 -10.69 7.27 -1.42
C TRP A 229 -11.53 8.26 -2.25
N ARG A 230 -11.51 8.13 -3.59
CA ARG A 230 -12.36 8.96 -4.46
C ARG A 230 -13.86 8.81 -4.14
N ARG A 231 -14.30 7.58 -3.87
CA ARG A 231 -15.71 7.31 -3.50
C ARG A 231 -16.06 7.86 -2.12
N SER A 232 -15.19 7.70 -1.14
CA SER A 232 -15.43 8.24 0.21
C SER A 232 -15.52 9.77 0.19
N SER A 233 -14.62 10.44 -0.53
CA SER A 233 -14.63 11.91 -0.64
C SER A 233 -15.87 12.43 -1.37
N ALA A 234 -16.35 11.74 -2.40
CA ALA A 234 -17.61 12.09 -3.08
C ALA A 234 -18.82 11.93 -2.15
N SER A 235 -18.86 10.87 -1.34
CA SER A 235 -19.95 10.64 -0.39
C SER A 235 -19.98 11.65 0.76
N HIS A 236 -18.82 12.19 1.15
CA HIS A 236 -18.73 13.18 2.22
C HIS A 236 -19.23 14.56 1.76
N ARG A 237 -18.92 14.96 0.51
CA ARG A 237 -19.45 16.20 -0.09
C ARG A 237 -20.96 16.21 -0.24
N LEU A 238 -21.58 15.05 -0.48
CA LEU A 238 -23.04 14.93 -0.60
C LEU A 238 -23.76 14.92 0.77
N LYS A 239 -23.02 14.68 1.86
CA LYS A 239 -23.57 14.62 3.22
C LYS A 239 -23.32 15.86 4.04
N GLU A 240 -22.55 16.82 3.54
CA GLU A 240 -22.43 18.13 4.16
C GLU A 240 -23.80 18.81 3.97
N PRO A 241 -24.65 18.87 5.02
CA PRO A 241 -25.95 19.48 4.86
C PRO A 241 -25.70 20.94 4.54
N ASP A 242 -26.37 21.48 3.51
CA ASP A 242 -26.44 22.91 3.23
C ASP A 242 -26.47 23.64 4.56
N SER A 243 -25.33 24.23 4.92
CA SER A 243 -25.19 24.96 6.16
C SER A 243 -26.13 26.12 6.01
N LYS A 244 -27.29 26.01 6.67
CA LYS A 244 -28.34 27.03 6.63
C LYS A 244 -27.65 28.38 6.86
N PRO A 245 -27.88 29.37 5.98
CA PRO A 245 -27.25 30.67 6.11
C PRO A 245 -27.51 31.16 7.53
N VAL A 246 -26.43 31.42 8.26
CA VAL A 246 -26.50 32.04 9.59
C VAL A 246 -27.30 33.33 9.41
N PRO A 247 -28.45 33.50 10.08
CA PRO A 247 -29.22 34.73 9.95
C PRO A 247 -28.33 35.87 10.46
N THR A 248 -27.88 36.71 9.55
CA THR A 248 -27.26 37.99 9.85
C THR A 248 -28.26 38.79 10.66
N SER A 249 -27.98 38.96 11.96
CA SER A 249 -28.78 39.81 12.83
C SER A 249 -28.85 41.21 12.22
N PRO A 250 -30.03 41.78 11.96
CA PRO A 250 -30.14 43.19 11.64
C PRO A 250 -29.72 44.03 12.85
N ALA A 251 -29.10 45.17 12.53
CA ALA A 251 -28.53 46.16 13.44
C ALA A 251 -29.56 46.81 14.36
#